data_AF-A0A8T5U1X1-F1
#
_entry.id   AF-A0A8T5U1X1-F1
#
_cell.length_a   1.000
_cell.length_b   1.000
_cell.length_c   1.000
_cell.angle_alpha   90.00
_cell.angle_beta   90.00
_cell.angle_gamma   90.00
#
_symmetry.space_group_name_H-M   'P 1'
#
loop_
_entity.id
_entity.type
_entity.pdbx_description
1 polymer ?
#
loop_
_entity_poly.entity_id
_entity_poly.type
_entity_poly.pdbx_seq_one_letter_code
_entity_poly.pdbx_strand_id
1 'polypeptide(L)'
;MSAVNSLFLIDPSSNYSSLNLDNNDIPIIPELSSFSEDDCSPIINAPEQGLGNITITQFSFDEEGIFNQSDNYPNLVDDLSSGALNISYLETKYIQTTEIAQFNNLDNSFPESNNIAVLINESISVQFNSSKENSEGYLIYNPVLYPRVLNQVLVKNSTDSIIEELNEGDYSIDSDDYFVFNYQNFFSTTFHNFSIYFIFEYNLTLETWDLTQNPSDILLLTEQIQNFSPSFYYNFTLIGRKITSNLTMSPELANNLVLEIIVNPLDKDLFFDHILEIDNQTKLNFLEPDKKINVTISADAKLFSLKFSANFTILFENSVDFSWAIDRLIGERNIRERIYFPSLISGPKHIFLKDITLVESTIIVDQIISNSSLFNRNVNVYDVIVSITQETIENSLLFTKNAVKRKGLKLFIPYMIVGETNPCSLKYSATNDLKIVLTDSIRMPLVGYRIELNYYGKKYGTYISNDFNQPMAYRYSDENGEILIENVPNGNYTVKVYQGTVLITEFQINTFREVNYLITDVFHFPLWILIFGGINGILMLLGLLLYFNYMKRSQKN
;
A
#
# COMPACT_ATOMS: atom_id res chain seq x y z
N MET A 1 97.95 7.91 -2.21
CA MET A 1 96.97 6.93 -1.72
C MET A 1 95.72 7.72 -1.38
N SER A 2 94.67 7.86 -2.22
CA SER A 2 94.07 6.91 -3.21
C SER A 2 93.69 5.57 -2.55
N ALA A 3 92.58 4.89 -2.87
CA ALA A 3 91.49 5.08 -3.85
C ALA A 3 90.26 4.21 -3.40
N VAL A 4 89.03 4.22 -3.95
CA VAL A 4 88.36 5.00 -5.02
C VAL A 4 86.81 4.88 -4.84
N ASN A 5 85.98 5.58 -5.63
CA ASN A 5 84.51 5.36 -5.68
C ASN A 5 84.13 4.01 -6.31
N SER A 6 83.06 3.37 -5.87
CA SER A 6 82.22 2.58 -6.79
C SER A 6 80.75 2.52 -6.34
N LEU A 7 79.85 3.06 -7.18
CA LEU A 7 78.46 2.62 -7.21
C LEU A 7 78.43 1.12 -7.51
N PHE A 8 77.47 0.40 -6.95
CA PHE A 8 76.87 -0.73 -7.65
C PHE A 8 75.38 -0.44 -7.85
N LEU A 9 74.97 -0.48 -9.11
CA LEU A 9 73.55 -0.47 -9.48
C LEU A 9 72.90 -1.75 -8.98
N ILE A 10 71.65 -1.65 -8.52
CA ILE A 10 70.73 -2.79 -8.47
C ILE A 10 69.56 -2.46 -9.40
N ASP A 11 69.17 -3.49 -10.15
CA ASP A 11 68.41 -3.45 -11.38
C ASP A 11 66.92 -3.13 -11.17
N PRO A 12 66.29 -2.21 -11.94
CA PRO A 12 64.85 -1.96 -11.89
C PRO A 12 64.01 -3.04 -12.61
N SER A 13 64.51 -4.29 -12.73
CA SER A 13 63.80 -5.39 -13.38
C SER A 13 63.93 -6.74 -12.64
N SER A 14 63.28 -6.87 -11.48
CA SER A 14 63.02 -8.18 -10.87
C SER A 14 61.61 -8.29 -10.25
N ASN A 15 60.62 -8.52 -11.12
CA ASN A 15 59.42 -9.24 -10.70
C ASN A 15 59.82 -10.69 -10.38
N TYR A 16 59.63 -11.13 -9.13
CA TYR A 16 58.66 -12.19 -8.80
C TYR A 16 58.63 -12.48 -7.28
N SER A 17 57.43 -12.36 -6.72
CA SER A 17 56.87 -13.15 -5.61
C SER A 17 57.82 -13.90 -4.66
N SER A 18 57.75 -13.57 -3.36
CA SER A 18 57.03 -14.39 -2.36
C SER A 18 57.47 -14.03 -0.93
N LEU A 19 56.55 -13.44 -0.16
CA LEU A 19 56.61 -13.45 1.31
C LEU A 19 55.19 -13.73 1.81
N ASN A 20 55.07 -14.79 2.61
CA ASN A 20 53.81 -15.39 3.02
C ASN A 20 52.81 -14.39 3.61
N LEU A 21 51.66 -14.28 2.96
CA LEU A 21 50.40 -14.10 3.66
C LEU A 21 49.93 -15.50 4.10
N ASP A 22 50.40 -15.94 5.28
CA ASP A 22 49.89 -17.17 5.88
C ASP A 22 48.46 -16.92 6.40
N ASN A 23 47.51 -17.29 5.55
CA ASN A 23 46.11 -17.65 5.82
C ASN A 23 45.56 -17.27 7.21
N ASN A 24 44.91 -16.10 7.28
CA ASN A 24 43.67 -15.95 8.03
C ASN A 24 42.69 -14.98 7.34
N ASP A 25 42.82 -14.80 6.03
CA ASP A 25 41.71 -14.35 5.18
C ASP A 25 40.70 -15.50 5.08
N ILE A 26 39.91 -15.71 6.14
CA ILE A 26 38.52 -16.09 5.92
C ILE A 26 37.95 -14.89 5.17
N PRO A 27 37.53 -15.02 3.90
CA PRO A 27 36.78 -13.96 3.28
C PRO A 27 35.49 -13.87 4.10
N ILE A 28 35.37 -12.82 4.92
CA ILE A 28 34.08 -12.35 5.38
C ILE A 28 33.41 -11.80 4.12
N ILE A 29 32.89 -12.72 3.31
CA ILE A 29 31.73 -12.48 2.47
C ILE A 29 30.71 -11.97 3.49
N PRO A 30 30.36 -10.67 3.50
CA PRO A 30 29.22 -10.23 4.28
C PRO A 30 28.08 -11.10 3.80
N GLU A 31 27.44 -11.85 4.69
CA GLU A 31 26.51 -12.89 4.25
C GLU A 31 25.56 -12.28 3.21
N LEU A 32 25.48 -12.94 2.06
CA LEU A 32 24.58 -12.57 0.98
C LEU A 32 23.14 -12.94 1.35
N SER A 33 22.80 -12.77 2.63
CA SER A 33 21.45 -12.65 3.13
C SER A 33 20.78 -11.50 2.36
N SER A 34 20.09 -11.90 1.30
CA SER A 34 18.65 -11.70 1.24
C SER A 34 18.09 -11.48 2.65
N PHE A 35 17.37 -10.37 2.82
CA PHE A 35 16.54 -10.13 3.99
C PHE A 35 15.92 -11.43 4.46
N SER A 36 16.30 -11.87 5.65
CA SER A 36 15.71 -13.08 6.22
C SER A 36 14.23 -12.80 6.45
N GLU A 37 13.39 -13.62 5.82
CA GLU A 37 11.94 -13.63 6.02
C GLU A 37 11.61 -13.81 7.52
N ASP A 38 12.57 -14.35 8.30
CA ASP A 38 12.56 -14.48 9.76
C ASP A 38 12.23 -13.18 10.53
N ASP A 39 12.57 -11.99 10.00
CA ASP A 39 12.34 -10.70 10.69
C ASP A 39 11.00 -10.02 10.33
N CYS A 40 10.37 -10.39 9.20
CA CYS A 40 9.20 -9.70 8.66
C CYS A 40 8.28 -10.68 7.93
N SER A 41 7.04 -10.84 8.42
CA SER A 41 6.00 -11.68 7.80
C SER A 41 4.79 -10.85 7.36
N PRO A 42 4.13 -11.17 6.23
CA PRO A 42 2.92 -10.47 5.81
C PRO A 42 1.77 -10.78 6.78
N ILE A 43 0.98 -9.77 7.12
CA ILE A 43 -0.25 -9.95 7.91
C ILE A 43 -1.40 -10.40 6.99
N ILE A 44 -1.45 -9.84 5.78
CA ILE A 44 -2.41 -10.21 4.73
C ILE A 44 -1.67 -10.62 3.44
N ASN A 45 -2.12 -11.68 2.78
CA ASN A 45 -1.51 -12.16 1.53
C ASN A 45 -2.12 -11.53 0.28
N ALA A 46 -3.41 -11.15 0.35
CA ALA A 46 -4.16 -10.48 -0.70
C ALA A 46 -4.52 -9.05 -0.27
N PRO A 47 -4.75 -8.11 -1.21
CA PRO A 47 -5.21 -6.76 -0.92
C PRO A 47 -6.72 -6.75 -0.61
N GLU A 48 -7.11 -7.42 0.47
CA GLU A 48 -8.48 -7.54 0.96
C GLU A 48 -8.67 -6.65 2.18
N GLN A 49 -9.77 -5.90 2.20
CA GLN A 49 -10.13 -4.98 3.28
C GLN A 49 -11.20 -5.62 4.17
N GLY A 50 -11.06 -5.53 5.50
CA GLY A 50 -12.10 -5.99 6.40
C GLY A 50 -13.35 -5.12 6.31
N LEU A 51 -14.51 -5.74 6.09
CA LEU A 51 -15.78 -5.03 5.85
C LEU A 51 -16.65 -4.96 7.12
N GLY A 52 -16.49 -5.90 8.06
CA GLY A 52 -17.32 -5.98 9.26
C GLY A 52 -18.57 -6.79 9.00
N ASN A 53 -19.71 -6.36 9.55
CA ASN A 53 -20.98 -7.07 9.36
C ASN A 53 -22.20 -6.18 9.13
N ILE A 54 -23.20 -6.76 8.50
CA ILE A 54 -24.49 -6.14 8.18
C ILE A 54 -25.61 -7.09 8.64
N THR A 55 -26.55 -6.54 9.39
CA THR A 55 -27.73 -7.25 9.89
C THR A 55 -29.00 -6.44 9.64
N ILE A 56 -30.14 -7.11 9.57
CA ILE A 56 -31.46 -6.49 9.40
C ILE A 56 -32.12 -6.48 10.77
N THR A 57 -32.73 -5.36 11.17
CA THR A 57 -33.44 -5.23 12.45
C THR A 57 -34.95 -5.12 12.27
N GLN A 58 -35.40 -4.60 11.13
CA GLN A 58 -36.81 -4.54 10.75
C GLN A 58 -36.98 -4.76 9.25
N PHE A 59 -38.15 -5.24 8.88
CA PHE A 59 -38.53 -5.52 7.49
C PHE A 59 -39.99 -5.09 7.31
N SER A 60 -40.29 -4.48 6.18
CA SER A 60 -41.63 -4.04 5.77
C SER A 60 -41.85 -4.41 4.31
N PHE A 61 -42.86 -5.24 4.08
CA PHE A 61 -43.28 -5.71 2.77
C PHE A 61 -44.80 -5.88 2.79
N ASP A 62 -45.46 -5.43 1.72
CA ASP A 62 -46.91 -5.46 1.56
C ASP A 62 -47.20 -5.86 0.10
N GLU A 63 -47.40 -7.15 -0.11
CA GLU A 63 -47.78 -7.77 -1.38
C GLU A 63 -48.35 -9.15 -1.10
N GLU A 64 -49.47 -9.50 -1.75
CA GLU A 64 -50.07 -10.82 -1.60
C GLU A 64 -49.29 -11.91 -2.36
N GLY A 65 -49.20 -13.10 -1.77
CA GLY A 65 -48.69 -14.29 -2.45
C GLY A 65 -49.60 -14.75 -3.59
N ILE A 66 -49.05 -15.55 -4.49
CA ILE A 66 -49.80 -16.09 -5.63
C ILE A 66 -50.68 -17.25 -5.13
N PHE A 67 -52.00 -17.06 -5.21
CA PHE A 67 -52.99 -18.08 -4.83
C PHE A 67 -53.85 -18.60 -5.98
N ASN A 68 -53.71 -18.04 -7.19
CA ASN A 68 -54.43 -18.48 -8.37
C ASN A 68 -53.46 -19.09 -9.40
N GLN A 69 -53.37 -20.42 -9.39
CA GLN A 69 -52.51 -21.22 -10.28
C GLN A 69 -53.37 -22.05 -11.25
N SER A 70 -54.30 -21.38 -11.94
CA SER A 70 -55.33 -22.01 -12.79
C SER A 70 -54.79 -22.92 -13.90
N ASP A 71 -53.56 -22.71 -14.35
CA ASP A 71 -52.97 -23.48 -15.44
C ASP A 71 -52.61 -24.91 -15.01
N ASN A 72 -52.17 -25.09 -13.75
CA ASN A 72 -51.92 -26.41 -13.15
C ASN A 72 -53.16 -26.93 -12.39
N TYR A 73 -54.00 -26.03 -11.88
CA TYR A 73 -55.16 -26.34 -11.01
C TYR A 73 -56.44 -25.64 -11.52
N PRO A 74 -57.01 -26.09 -12.66
CA PRO A 74 -58.08 -25.37 -13.36
C PRO A 74 -59.35 -25.18 -12.53
N ASN A 75 -59.68 -26.15 -11.68
CA ASN A 75 -60.90 -26.13 -10.87
C ASN A 75 -60.83 -25.09 -9.74
N LEU A 76 -59.64 -24.59 -9.38
CA LEU A 76 -59.47 -23.52 -8.40
C LEU A 76 -60.12 -22.19 -8.85
N VAL A 77 -60.29 -21.99 -10.16
CA VAL A 77 -61.01 -20.84 -10.73
C VAL A 77 -62.49 -20.85 -10.35
N ASP A 78 -63.10 -22.04 -10.31
CA ASP A 78 -64.51 -22.19 -9.91
C ASP A 78 -64.67 -21.95 -8.40
N ASP A 79 -63.72 -22.44 -7.57
CA ASP A 79 -63.69 -22.16 -6.12
C ASP A 79 -63.60 -20.65 -5.83
N LEU A 80 -62.66 -19.94 -6.48
CA LEU A 80 -62.45 -18.50 -6.30
C LEU A 80 -63.61 -17.67 -6.87
N SER A 81 -64.06 -17.96 -8.10
CA SER A 81 -65.08 -17.15 -8.79
C SER A 81 -66.49 -17.35 -8.24
N SER A 82 -66.81 -18.54 -7.74
CA SER A 82 -68.05 -18.79 -6.99
C SER A 82 -68.01 -18.22 -5.58
N GLY A 83 -66.82 -17.87 -5.07
CA GLY A 83 -66.56 -17.54 -3.66
C GLY A 83 -66.77 -18.74 -2.73
N ALA A 84 -66.51 -19.96 -3.20
CA ALA A 84 -66.37 -21.15 -2.35
C ALA A 84 -65.04 -21.12 -1.59
N LEU A 85 -64.04 -20.42 -2.12
CA LEU A 85 -62.78 -20.09 -1.45
C LEU A 85 -62.55 -18.57 -1.51
N ASN A 86 -62.45 -17.93 -0.34
CA ASN A 86 -62.06 -16.53 -0.19
C ASN A 86 -60.73 -16.48 0.56
N ILE A 87 -59.71 -15.89 -0.07
CA ILE A 87 -58.38 -15.67 0.54
C ILE A 87 -58.20 -14.15 0.69
N SER A 88 -57.55 -13.73 1.75
CA SER A 88 -57.17 -12.33 1.96
C SER A 88 -55.81 -12.28 2.65
N TYR A 89 -54.86 -11.61 2.02
CA TYR A 89 -53.58 -11.27 2.64
C TYR A 89 -53.81 -10.41 3.90
N LEU A 90 -53.01 -10.65 4.94
CA LEU A 90 -53.07 -9.89 6.19
C LEU A 90 -51.82 -9.02 6.38
N GLU A 91 -50.64 -9.63 6.37
CA GLU A 91 -49.35 -8.97 6.63
C GLU A 91 -48.17 -9.94 6.43
N THR A 92 -46.99 -9.39 6.11
CA THR A 92 -45.70 -10.10 6.22
C THR A 92 -44.88 -9.47 7.35
N LYS A 93 -44.59 -10.25 8.39
CA LYS A 93 -43.91 -9.80 9.62
C LYS A 93 -42.48 -10.32 9.72
N TYR A 94 -41.56 -9.42 10.04
CA TYR A 94 -40.23 -9.77 10.51
C TYR A 94 -40.28 -10.55 11.83
N ILE A 95 -39.49 -11.63 11.95
CA ILE A 95 -39.25 -12.31 13.23
C ILE A 95 -37.83 -12.00 13.72
N GLN A 96 -36.81 -12.40 12.95
CA GLN A 96 -35.39 -12.22 13.29
C GLN A 96 -34.49 -12.45 12.08
N THR A 97 -33.24 -11.99 12.16
CA THR A 97 -32.16 -12.38 11.24
C THR A 97 -31.52 -13.68 11.73
N THR A 98 -31.44 -14.67 10.85
CA THR A 98 -30.86 -16.00 11.12
C THR A 98 -29.40 -16.09 10.68
N GLU A 99 -29.05 -15.46 9.56
CA GLU A 99 -27.66 -15.30 9.08
C GLU A 99 -27.35 -13.85 8.76
N ILE A 100 -26.13 -13.40 9.08
CA ILE A 100 -25.63 -12.06 8.80
C ILE A 100 -24.59 -12.09 7.67
N ALA A 101 -24.52 -11.01 6.90
CA ALA A 101 -23.39 -10.80 6.02
C ALA A 101 -22.20 -10.32 6.86
N GLN A 102 -21.05 -10.96 6.67
CA GLN A 102 -19.84 -10.67 7.45
C GLN A 102 -18.56 -10.99 6.66
N PHE A 103 -17.54 -10.15 6.81
CA PHE A 103 -16.20 -10.37 6.25
C PHE A 103 -15.12 -9.72 7.13
N ASN A 104 -14.11 -10.50 7.53
CA ASN A 104 -13.00 -10.06 8.37
C ASN A 104 -11.67 -10.63 7.87
N ASN A 105 -10.87 -9.78 7.23
CA ASN A 105 -9.56 -10.13 6.64
C ASN A 105 -8.47 -10.56 7.65
N LEU A 106 -8.72 -10.51 8.96
CA LEU A 106 -7.79 -10.93 10.00
C LEU A 106 -8.29 -12.10 10.87
N ASP A 107 -9.53 -12.58 10.68
CA ASP A 107 -10.11 -13.63 11.54
C ASP A 107 -10.97 -14.63 10.74
N ASN A 108 -10.35 -15.78 10.44
CA ASN A 108 -10.97 -16.88 9.70
C ASN A 108 -11.81 -17.81 10.58
N SER A 109 -12.11 -17.45 11.84
CA SER A 109 -12.89 -18.30 12.75
C SER A 109 -14.39 -18.33 12.44
N PHE A 110 -14.88 -17.37 11.66
CA PHE A 110 -16.27 -17.29 11.20
C PHE A 110 -16.36 -17.48 9.68
N PRO A 111 -17.43 -18.12 9.17
CA PRO A 111 -17.65 -18.20 7.73
C PRO A 111 -18.01 -16.81 7.18
N GLU A 112 -17.27 -16.40 6.16
CA GLU A 112 -17.56 -15.19 5.39
C GLU A 112 -18.85 -15.38 4.58
N SER A 113 -19.67 -14.33 4.51
CA SER A 113 -20.95 -14.37 3.80
C SER A 113 -21.32 -12.99 3.26
N ASN A 114 -21.77 -12.95 2.00
CA ASN A 114 -22.41 -11.79 1.40
C ASN A 114 -23.94 -11.88 1.46
N ASN A 115 -24.49 -12.92 2.09
CA ASN A 115 -25.94 -13.13 2.23
C ASN A 115 -26.41 -12.75 3.64
N ILE A 116 -27.65 -12.28 3.72
CA ILE A 116 -28.37 -12.04 4.97
C ILE A 116 -29.66 -12.86 4.89
N ALA A 117 -29.85 -13.78 5.83
CA ALA A 117 -31.06 -14.59 5.93
C ALA A 117 -31.99 -14.03 7.01
N VAL A 118 -33.27 -13.87 6.68
CA VAL A 118 -34.29 -13.37 7.62
C VAL A 118 -35.45 -14.34 7.73
N LEU A 119 -35.82 -14.65 8.96
CA LEU A 119 -37.02 -15.41 9.27
C LEU A 119 -38.21 -14.44 9.27
N ILE A 120 -39.20 -14.70 8.41
CA ILE A 120 -40.41 -13.90 8.26
C ILE A 120 -41.66 -14.78 8.35
N ASN A 121 -42.76 -14.17 8.79
CA ASN A 121 -44.09 -14.78 8.90
C ASN A 121 -45.06 -14.07 7.97
N GLU A 122 -45.50 -14.73 6.91
CA GLU A 122 -46.55 -14.23 6.03
C GLU A 122 -47.91 -14.81 6.43
N SER A 123 -48.87 -13.92 6.66
CA SER A 123 -50.16 -14.26 7.24
C SER A 123 -51.29 -14.07 6.23
N ILE A 124 -52.16 -15.07 6.09
CA ILE A 124 -53.38 -14.99 5.29
C ILE A 124 -54.62 -15.37 6.12
N SER A 125 -55.75 -14.77 5.79
CA SER A 125 -57.08 -15.20 6.24
C SER A 125 -57.77 -15.98 5.13
N VAL A 126 -58.36 -17.11 5.48
CA VAL A 126 -59.05 -18.00 4.54
C VAL A 126 -60.45 -18.29 5.06
N GLN A 127 -61.43 -18.19 4.17
CA GLN A 127 -62.80 -18.62 4.37
C GLN A 127 -63.19 -19.58 3.26
N PHE A 128 -63.75 -20.73 3.60
CA PHE A 128 -64.29 -21.66 2.60
C PHE A 128 -65.75 -22.02 2.84
N ASN A 129 -66.42 -22.44 1.77
CA ASN A 129 -67.79 -22.93 1.75
C ASN A 129 -67.95 -24.05 0.70
N SER A 130 -67.66 -25.29 1.11
CA SER A 130 -67.85 -26.49 0.28
C SER A 130 -69.30 -26.97 0.19
N SER A 131 -70.27 -26.11 0.56
CA SER A 131 -71.69 -26.30 0.24
C SER A 131 -72.07 -25.75 -1.14
N LYS A 132 -71.13 -25.13 -1.86
CA LYS A 132 -71.28 -24.68 -3.25
C LYS A 132 -70.95 -25.83 -4.21
N GLU A 133 -71.66 -25.90 -5.34
CA GLU A 133 -71.42 -26.93 -6.35
C GLU A 133 -70.00 -26.79 -6.94
N ASN A 134 -69.36 -27.93 -7.21
CA ASN A 134 -67.99 -28.08 -7.73
C ASN A 134 -66.85 -27.58 -6.83
N SER A 135 -67.04 -27.42 -5.51
CA SER A 135 -65.94 -27.04 -4.62
C SER A 135 -64.86 -28.13 -4.52
N GLU A 136 -63.60 -27.79 -4.77
CA GLU A 136 -62.47 -28.75 -4.74
C GLU A 136 -61.93 -29.03 -3.33
N GLY A 137 -62.04 -28.07 -2.41
CA GLY A 137 -61.71 -28.28 -0.99
C GLY A 137 -60.22 -28.15 -0.61
N TYR A 138 -59.38 -27.61 -1.50
CA TYR A 138 -57.97 -27.32 -1.23
C TYR A 138 -57.58 -25.85 -1.48
N LEU A 139 -56.59 -25.39 -0.72
CA LEU A 139 -55.96 -24.08 -0.83
C LEU A 139 -54.62 -24.24 -1.58
N ILE A 140 -54.30 -23.25 -2.41
CA ILE A 140 -52.98 -23.09 -3.03
C ILE A 140 -52.42 -21.72 -2.69
N TYR A 141 -51.14 -21.66 -2.30
CA TYR A 141 -50.48 -20.41 -1.94
C TYR A 141 -48.97 -20.45 -2.18
N ASN A 142 -48.39 -19.36 -2.69
CA ASN A 142 -46.95 -19.22 -2.92
C ASN A 142 -46.53 -17.77 -2.58
N PRO A 143 -45.84 -17.53 -1.45
CA PRO A 143 -45.33 -16.21 -1.10
C PRO A 143 -44.48 -15.61 -2.22
N VAL A 144 -44.67 -14.34 -2.57
CA VAL A 144 -43.93 -13.78 -3.73
C VAL A 144 -42.42 -13.64 -3.50
N LEU A 145 -41.95 -13.60 -2.26
CA LEU A 145 -40.52 -13.43 -1.95
C LEU A 145 -39.70 -14.68 -2.32
N TYR A 146 -38.56 -14.46 -2.97
CA TYR A 146 -37.68 -15.51 -3.49
C TYR A 146 -36.20 -15.06 -3.54
N PRO A 147 -35.20 -15.94 -3.27
CA PRO A 147 -35.35 -17.32 -2.83
C PRO A 147 -35.74 -17.40 -1.35
N ARG A 148 -36.49 -18.44 -1.01
CA ARG A 148 -36.98 -18.70 0.34
C ARG A 148 -36.93 -20.19 0.69
N VAL A 149 -36.92 -20.50 1.98
CA VAL A 149 -37.03 -21.86 2.51
C VAL A 149 -38.19 -21.90 3.51
N LEU A 150 -39.20 -22.72 3.26
CA LEU A 150 -40.35 -22.86 4.18
C LEU A 150 -39.92 -23.64 5.42
N ASN A 151 -40.08 -23.03 6.60
CA ASN A 151 -39.64 -23.62 7.86
C ASN A 151 -40.80 -24.23 8.65
N GLN A 152 -41.92 -23.50 8.77
CA GLN A 152 -43.11 -23.97 9.50
C GLN A 152 -44.39 -23.40 8.86
N VAL A 153 -45.50 -24.14 8.98
CA VAL A 153 -46.84 -23.64 8.64
C VAL A 153 -47.75 -23.82 9.85
N LEU A 154 -48.34 -22.73 10.32
CA LEU A 154 -49.25 -22.75 11.46
C LEU A 154 -50.65 -22.36 11.01
N VAL A 155 -51.67 -23.05 11.53
CA VAL A 155 -53.08 -22.79 11.28
C VAL A 155 -53.76 -22.36 12.59
N LYS A 156 -54.64 -21.37 12.48
CA LYS A 156 -55.46 -20.90 13.61
C LYS A 156 -56.92 -20.80 13.21
N ASN A 157 -57.77 -21.59 13.86
CA ASN A 157 -59.22 -21.47 13.75
C ASN A 157 -59.69 -20.11 14.28
N SER A 158 -60.63 -19.46 13.58
CA SER A 158 -61.27 -18.22 14.03
C SER A 158 -62.04 -18.33 15.36
N THR A 159 -62.43 -19.54 15.76
CA THR A 159 -63.22 -19.81 16.98
C THR A 159 -62.40 -20.33 18.16
N ASP A 160 -61.17 -20.79 17.95
CA ASP A 160 -60.29 -21.32 19.00
C ASP A 160 -59.09 -20.40 19.29
N SER A 161 -58.60 -20.45 20.53
CA SER A 161 -57.37 -19.73 20.92
C SER A 161 -56.07 -20.47 20.59
N ILE A 162 -56.17 -21.71 20.10
CA ILE A 162 -55.04 -22.59 19.81
C ILE A 162 -54.52 -22.31 18.40
N ILE A 163 -53.20 -22.31 18.26
CA ILE A 163 -52.50 -22.31 16.98
C ILE A 163 -51.90 -23.71 16.83
N GLU A 164 -52.19 -24.38 15.72
CA GLU A 164 -51.74 -25.74 15.43
C GLU A 164 -50.68 -25.70 14.33
N GLU A 165 -49.60 -26.47 14.50
CA GLU A 165 -48.56 -26.63 13.47
C GLU A 165 -48.96 -27.76 12.53
N LEU A 166 -48.95 -27.51 11.21
CA LEU A 166 -49.21 -28.54 10.22
C LEU A 166 -47.97 -29.42 10.04
N ASN A 167 -48.18 -30.73 10.02
CA ASN A 167 -47.14 -31.70 9.73
C ASN A 167 -46.95 -31.82 8.22
N GLU A 168 -45.81 -32.36 7.78
CA GLU A 168 -45.52 -32.65 6.36
C GLU A 168 -46.53 -33.61 5.68
N GLY A 169 -47.42 -34.25 6.45
CA GLY A 169 -48.53 -35.06 5.92
C GLY A 169 -49.85 -34.31 5.72
N ASP A 170 -49.97 -33.09 6.27
CA ASP A 170 -51.20 -32.28 6.21
C ASP A 170 -51.23 -31.37 4.97
N TYR A 171 -50.07 -31.11 4.36
CA TYR A 171 -49.89 -30.32 3.14
C TYR A 171 -48.86 -30.97 2.19
N SER A 172 -48.76 -30.45 0.97
CA SER A 172 -47.68 -30.79 0.03
C SER A 172 -47.12 -29.53 -0.63
N ILE A 173 -45.85 -29.56 -1.02
CA ILE A 173 -45.25 -28.56 -1.93
C ILE A 173 -45.20 -29.15 -3.34
N ASP A 174 -45.63 -28.40 -4.36
CA ASP A 174 -45.58 -28.83 -5.76
C ASP A 174 -44.20 -28.59 -6.42
N SER A 175 -44.10 -28.77 -7.74
CA SER A 175 -42.83 -28.56 -8.48
C SER A 175 -42.45 -27.09 -8.67
N ASP A 176 -43.38 -26.17 -8.42
CA ASP A 176 -43.26 -24.73 -8.66
C ASP A 176 -43.24 -23.95 -7.31
N ASP A 177 -42.91 -24.65 -6.21
CA ASP A 177 -42.86 -24.19 -4.82
C ASP A 177 -44.20 -23.65 -4.24
N TYR A 178 -45.35 -24.10 -4.77
CA TYR A 178 -46.66 -23.80 -4.18
C TYR A 178 -46.98 -24.73 -3.02
N PHE A 179 -47.44 -24.15 -1.93
CA PHE A 179 -48.07 -24.86 -0.82
C PHE A 179 -49.51 -25.25 -1.18
N VAL A 180 -49.82 -26.53 -1.05
CA VAL A 180 -51.14 -27.12 -1.32
C VAL A 180 -51.69 -27.76 -0.04
N PHE A 181 -52.86 -27.31 0.43
CA PHE A 181 -53.45 -27.74 1.71
C PHE A 181 -54.93 -28.12 1.55
N ASN A 182 -55.27 -29.37 1.89
CA ASN A 182 -56.64 -29.87 1.81
C ASN A 182 -57.44 -29.50 3.08
N TYR A 183 -57.89 -28.25 3.13
CA TYR A 183 -58.67 -27.73 4.26
C TYR A 183 -59.98 -28.51 4.49
N GLN A 184 -60.61 -29.05 3.45
CA GLN A 184 -61.88 -29.76 3.59
C GLN A 184 -61.72 -31.07 4.36
N ASN A 185 -60.66 -31.82 4.09
CA ASN A 185 -60.32 -33.03 4.84
C ASN A 185 -59.88 -32.69 6.27
N PHE A 186 -58.98 -31.71 6.42
CA PHE A 186 -58.42 -31.29 7.71
C PHE A 186 -59.51 -30.86 8.70
N PHE A 187 -60.39 -29.92 8.31
CA PHE A 187 -61.44 -29.43 9.20
C PHE A 187 -62.69 -30.31 9.24
N SER A 188 -62.92 -31.18 8.24
CA SER A 188 -64.10 -32.05 8.16
C SER A 188 -65.46 -31.32 8.32
N THR A 189 -65.56 -30.09 7.82
CA THR A 189 -66.76 -29.24 7.84
C THR A 189 -67.08 -28.66 6.47
N THR A 190 -68.28 -28.09 6.29
CA THR A 190 -68.71 -27.48 5.01
C THR A 190 -68.56 -25.97 4.94
N PHE A 191 -68.22 -25.31 6.05
CA PHE A 191 -67.94 -23.88 6.13
C PHE A 191 -67.02 -23.59 7.32
N HIS A 192 -65.92 -22.88 7.08
CA HIS A 192 -64.98 -22.51 8.14
C HIS A 192 -64.20 -21.24 7.79
N ASN A 193 -63.74 -20.52 8.82
CA ASN A 193 -62.79 -19.41 8.69
C ASN A 193 -61.56 -19.71 9.55
N PHE A 194 -60.37 -19.57 8.98
CA PHE A 194 -59.09 -19.77 9.66
C PHE A 194 -58.03 -18.79 9.14
N SER A 195 -56.92 -18.66 9.85
CA SER A 195 -55.70 -18.01 9.37
C SER A 195 -54.59 -19.03 9.16
N ILE A 196 -53.77 -18.84 8.12
CA ILE A 196 -52.49 -19.55 7.97
C ILE A 196 -51.35 -18.55 8.18
N TYR A 197 -50.30 -19.02 8.84
CA TYR A 197 -49.04 -18.35 9.06
C TYR A 197 -47.93 -19.16 8.38
N PHE A 198 -47.32 -18.62 7.34
CA PHE A 198 -46.18 -19.21 6.64
C PHE A 198 -44.90 -18.63 7.22
N ILE A 199 -44.19 -19.42 8.02
CA ILE A 199 -42.90 -19.03 8.57
C ILE A 199 -41.82 -19.57 7.63
N PHE A 200 -41.08 -18.67 6.99
CA PHE A 200 -40.03 -19.02 6.04
C PHE A 200 -38.80 -18.14 6.20
N GLU A 201 -37.65 -18.70 5.87
CA GLU A 201 -36.41 -17.96 5.73
C GLU A 201 -36.34 -17.34 4.33
N TYR A 202 -35.95 -16.08 4.23
CA TYR A 202 -35.80 -15.33 2.99
C TYR A 202 -34.39 -14.77 2.89
N ASN A 203 -33.75 -14.98 1.74
CA ASN A 203 -32.34 -14.65 1.55
C ASN A 203 -32.15 -13.41 0.69
N LEU A 204 -31.43 -12.44 1.27
CA LEU A 204 -30.99 -11.20 0.64
C LEU A 204 -29.49 -11.29 0.34
N THR A 205 -29.04 -10.69 -0.75
CA THR A 205 -27.62 -10.71 -1.16
C THR A 205 -27.06 -9.30 -1.26
N LEU A 206 -25.82 -9.13 -0.80
CA LEU A 206 -24.99 -7.95 -1.04
C LEU A 206 -24.18 -8.14 -2.32
N GLU A 207 -24.46 -7.33 -3.34
CA GLU A 207 -23.59 -7.19 -4.51
C GLU A 207 -22.63 -6.01 -4.31
N THR A 208 -21.48 -6.08 -4.99
CA THR A 208 -20.41 -5.05 -4.95
C THR A 208 -20.06 -4.59 -3.53
N TRP A 209 -20.00 -5.52 -2.57
CA TRP A 209 -19.62 -5.19 -1.20
C TRP A 209 -18.11 -5.00 -1.10
N ASP A 210 -17.67 -3.76 -1.03
CA ASP A 210 -16.25 -3.40 -1.05
C ASP A 210 -15.88 -2.22 -0.16
N LEU A 211 -14.57 -2.09 0.08
CA LEU A 211 -13.95 -0.92 0.69
C LEU A 211 -12.77 -0.51 -0.18
N THR A 212 -12.74 0.73 -0.63
CA THR A 212 -11.71 1.25 -1.55
C THR A 212 -11.14 2.57 -1.07
N GLN A 213 -9.81 2.70 -1.10
CA GLN A 213 -9.12 3.98 -0.88
C GLN A 213 -9.34 4.91 -2.08
N ASN A 214 -9.60 6.19 -1.83
CA ASN A 214 -9.76 7.21 -2.87
C ASN A 214 -8.46 7.33 -3.71
N PRO A 215 -8.50 7.03 -5.02
CA PRO A 215 -7.30 7.09 -5.88
C PRO A 215 -6.82 8.52 -6.16
N SER A 216 -7.57 9.54 -5.74
CA SER A 216 -7.19 10.95 -5.89
C SER A 216 -6.31 11.46 -4.73
N ASP A 217 -6.15 10.70 -3.66
CA ASP A 217 -5.40 11.12 -2.47
C ASP A 217 -3.89 11.10 -2.73
N ILE A 218 -3.21 12.23 -2.48
CA ILE A 218 -1.77 12.37 -2.72
C ILE A 218 -1.01 11.99 -1.44
N LEU A 219 -0.66 10.72 -1.31
CA LEU A 219 0.12 10.20 -0.20
C LEU A 219 1.63 10.32 -0.50
N LEU A 220 2.16 11.54 -0.44
CA LEU A 220 3.59 11.82 -0.63
C LEU A 220 4.32 11.86 0.72
N LEU A 221 5.37 11.06 0.86
CA LEU A 221 6.28 11.06 2.00
C LEU A 221 7.32 12.17 1.88
N THR A 222 7.49 12.91 2.97
CA THR A 222 8.48 13.99 3.15
C THR A 222 9.23 13.88 4.48
N GLU A 223 8.69 13.18 5.49
CA GLU A 223 9.31 12.95 6.79
C GLU A 223 9.47 11.46 7.11
N GLN A 224 10.46 11.08 7.92
CA GLN A 224 10.72 9.67 8.30
C GLN A 224 9.52 9.04 9.04
N ILE A 225 8.80 9.83 9.82
CA ILE A 225 7.55 9.46 10.45
C ILE A 225 6.50 10.45 9.96
N GLN A 226 5.44 9.97 9.32
CA GLN A 226 4.43 10.85 8.73
C GLN A 226 3.02 10.30 8.94
N ASN A 227 2.10 11.20 9.27
CA ASN A 227 0.68 10.90 9.35
C ASN A 227 -0.01 11.18 8.02
N PHE A 228 -0.92 10.30 7.62
CA PHE A 228 -1.80 10.45 6.48
C PHE A 228 -3.27 10.33 6.90
N SER A 229 -4.14 11.07 6.23
CA SER A 229 -5.58 11.08 6.47
C SER A 229 -6.39 10.81 5.19
N PRO A 230 -6.16 9.68 4.49
CA PRO A 230 -6.87 9.34 3.26
C PRO A 230 -8.38 9.17 3.47
N SER A 231 -9.12 9.32 2.38
CA SER A 231 -10.53 8.99 2.24
C SER A 231 -10.73 7.56 1.72
N PHE A 232 -11.79 6.92 2.17
CA PHE A 232 -12.25 5.62 1.70
C PHE A 232 -13.72 5.69 1.31
N TYR A 233 -14.13 4.77 0.43
CA TYR A 233 -15.51 4.49 0.08
C TYR A 233 -15.81 3.05 0.48
N TYR A 234 -16.82 2.86 1.31
CA TYR A 234 -17.39 1.56 1.67
C TYR A 234 -18.75 1.45 1.00
N ASN A 235 -18.89 0.51 0.08
CA ASN A 235 -20.06 0.40 -0.79
C ASN A 235 -20.68 -0.99 -0.71
N PHE A 236 -21.99 -1.07 -0.95
CA PHE A 236 -22.68 -2.31 -1.31
C PHE A 236 -24.02 -2.00 -1.97
N THR A 237 -24.57 -2.98 -2.65
CA THR A 237 -25.92 -2.95 -3.21
C THR A 237 -26.73 -4.07 -2.57
N LEU A 238 -27.80 -3.74 -1.85
CA LEU A 238 -28.65 -4.74 -1.19
C LEU A 238 -29.77 -5.19 -2.14
N ILE A 239 -29.81 -6.49 -2.43
CA ILE A 239 -30.71 -7.08 -3.42
C ILE A 239 -31.65 -8.09 -2.76
N GLY A 240 -32.94 -7.76 -2.82
CA GLY A 240 -34.05 -8.67 -2.56
C GLY A 240 -34.80 -8.94 -3.86
N ARG A 241 -35.19 -10.19 -4.07
CA ARG A 241 -35.96 -10.62 -5.24
C ARG A 241 -37.34 -11.13 -4.85
N LYS A 242 -38.22 -11.12 -5.84
CA LYS A 242 -39.55 -11.74 -5.79
C LYS A 242 -39.89 -12.41 -7.13
N ILE A 243 -40.70 -13.45 -7.09
CA ILE A 243 -41.33 -14.02 -8.28
C ILE A 243 -42.54 -13.18 -8.71
N THR A 244 -42.90 -13.28 -9.98
CA THR A 244 -44.15 -12.69 -10.50
C THR A 244 -45.19 -13.79 -10.70
N SER A 245 -46.46 -13.42 -10.90
CA SER A 245 -47.52 -14.37 -11.26
C SER A 245 -47.27 -15.13 -12.57
N ASN A 246 -46.31 -14.70 -13.39
CA ASN A 246 -45.82 -15.46 -14.53
C ASN A 246 -44.50 -16.18 -14.17
N LEU A 247 -44.61 -17.44 -13.77
CA LEU A 247 -43.48 -18.30 -13.35
C LEU A 247 -42.45 -18.56 -14.46
N THR A 248 -42.78 -18.29 -15.73
CA THR A 248 -41.81 -18.37 -16.84
C THR A 248 -40.83 -17.19 -16.88
N MET A 249 -41.08 -16.14 -16.09
CA MET A 249 -40.20 -14.98 -15.96
C MET A 249 -39.22 -15.17 -14.80
N SER A 250 -37.97 -14.72 -15.00
CA SER A 250 -36.96 -14.70 -13.93
C SER A 250 -37.37 -13.79 -12.77
N PRO A 251 -36.99 -14.09 -11.51
CA PRO A 251 -37.30 -13.26 -10.36
C PRO A 251 -36.83 -11.81 -10.51
N GLU A 252 -37.75 -10.87 -10.29
CA GLU A 252 -37.52 -9.43 -10.35
C GLU A 252 -37.10 -8.85 -8.99
N LEU A 253 -36.76 -7.56 -8.95
CA LEU A 253 -36.39 -6.86 -7.71
C LEU A 253 -37.62 -6.56 -6.85
N ALA A 254 -37.51 -6.75 -5.54
CA ALA A 254 -38.57 -6.48 -4.57
C ALA A 254 -38.66 -4.98 -4.27
N ASN A 255 -39.20 -4.19 -5.20
CA ASN A 255 -39.15 -2.72 -5.16
C ASN A 255 -39.91 -2.07 -3.98
N ASN A 256 -40.87 -2.80 -3.41
CA ASN A 256 -41.67 -2.47 -2.23
C ASN A 256 -41.09 -3.04 -0.92
N LEU A 257 -40.02 -3.84 -0.98
CA LEU A 257 -39.34 -4.34 0.22
C LEU A 257 -38.46 -3.25 0.83
N VAL A 258 -38.81 -2.84 2.05
CA VAL A 258 -38.10 -1.83 2.83
C VAL A 258 -37.52 -2.47 4.09
N LEU A 259 -36.24 -2.22 4.38
CA LEU A 259 -35.46 -2.87 5.43
C LEU A 259 -34.82 -1.79 6.33
N GLU A 260 -34.86 -1.99 7.64
CA GLU A 260 -33.95 -1.31 8.57
C GLU A 260 -32.70 -2.18 8.73
N ILE A 261 -31.54 -1.61 8.43
CA ILE A 261 -30.25 -2.30 8.51
C ILE A 261 -29.32 -1.62 9.50
N ILE A 262 -28.56 -2.45 10.23
CA ILE A 262 -27.41 -2.02 11.00
C ILE A 262 -26.16 -2.48 10.24
N VAL A 263 -25.38 -1.51 9.76
CA VAL A 263 -24.06 -1.69 9.18
C VAL A 263 -23.01 -1.36 10.25
N ASN A 264 -22.12 -2.31 10.53
CA ASN A 264 -21.13 -2.22 11.58
C ASN A 264 -19.74 -2.54 11.02
N PRO A 265 -19.05 -1.53 10.43
CA PRO A 265 -17.70 -1.71 9.91
C PRO A 265 -16.68 -2.03 11.00
N LEU A 266 -15.64 -2.77 10.63
CA LEU A 266 -14.45 -2.94 11.48
C LEU A 266 -13.75 -1.60 11.67
N ASP A 267 -13.13 -1.40 12.84
CA ASP A 267 -12.40 -0.17 13.21
C ASP A 267 -13.16 1.17 13.11
N LYS A 268 -14.49 1.17 13.01
CA LYS A 268 -15.36 2.37 12.93
C LYS A 268 -15.06 3.46 13.96
N ASP A 269 -14.54 3.10 15.13
CA ASP A 269 -14.10 4.03 16.18
C ASP A 269 -12.97 4.97 15.74
N LEU A 270 -12.20 4.60 14.72
CA LEU A 270 -11.12 5.39 14.13
C LEU A 270 -11.55 6.23 12.91
N PHE A 271 -12.79 6.08 12.45
CA PHE A 271 -13.30 6.80 11.28
C PHE A 271 -13.82 8.20 11.66
N PHE A 272 -13.68 9.15 10.73
CA PHE A 272 -14.16 10.53 10.83
C PHE A 272 -14.60 11.07 9.44
N ASP A 273 -15.13 12.29 9.39
CA ASP A 273 -15.64 12.96 8.17
C ASP A 273 -16.61 12.10 7.33
N HIS A 274 -17.49 11.38 8.02
CA HIS A 274 -18.47 10.48 7.41
C HIS A 274 -19.50 11.23 6.55
N ILE A 275 -19.70 10.75 5.34
CA ILE A 275 -20.79 11.14 4.44
C ILE A 275 -21.43 9.84 3.96
N LEU A 276 -22.71 9.64 4.27
CA LEU A 276 -23.48 8.50 3.76
C LEU A 276 -24.41 8.97 2.66
N GLU A 277 -24.34 8.30 1.52
CA GLU A 277 -25.28 8.45 0.41
C GLU A 277 -25.98 7.11 0.16
N ILE A 278 -27.29 7.14 -0.05
CA ILE A 278 -28.06 6.00 -0.54
C ILE A 278 -28.76 6.46 -1.81
N ASP A 279 -28.45 5.82 -2.94
CA ASP A 279 -28.95 6.21 -4.27
C ASP A 279 -28.76 7.70 -4.58
N ASN A 280 -27.52 8.18 -4.40
CA ASN A 280 -27.10 9.59 -4.55
C ASN A 280 -27.86 10.60 -3.63
N GLN A 281 -28.58 10.12 -2.62
CA GLN A 281 -29.21 10.97 -1.61
C GLN A 281 -28.42 10.92 -0.30
N THR A 282 -27.82 12.05 0.08
CA THR A 282 -27.14 12.22 1.36
C THR A 282 -28.09 11.96 2.53
N LYS A 283 -27.71 11.07 3.44
CA LYS A 283 -28.42 10.80 4.69
C LYS A 283 -27.78 11.59 5.84
N LEU A 284 -28.60 12.02 6.79
CA LEU A 284 -28.19 12.75 7.99
C LEU A 284 -28.55 11.91 9.22
N ASN A 285 -27.81 12.10 10.32
CA ASN A 285 -28.05 11.43 11.61
C ASN A 285 -28.10 9.89 11.53
N PHE A 286 -27.30 9.29 10.65
CA PHE A 286 -27.24 7.84 10.41
C PHE A 286 -26.31 7.08 11.37
N LEU A 287 -25.51 7.79 12.18
CA LEU A 287 -24.58 7.18 13.14
C LEU A 287 -25.20 7.08 14.54
N GLU A 288 -25.16 5.87 15.09
CA GLU A 288 -25.47 5.60 16.50
C GLU A 288 -24.31 6.04 17.42
N PRO A 289 -24.52 6.14 18.75
CA PRO A 289 -23.47 6.57 19.69
C PRO A 289 -22.22 5.68 19.73
N ASP A 290 -22.34 4.41 19.33
CA ASP A 290 -21.22 3.47 19.16
C ASP A 290 -20.68 3.43 17.72
N LYS A 291 -21.02 4.46 16.92
CA LYS A 291 -20.69 4.64 15.50
C LYS A 291 -21.18 3.55 14.55
N LYS A 292 -22.06 2.63 14.96
CA LYS A 292 -22.80 1.82 13.98
C LYS A 292 -23.64 2.72 13.08
N ILE A 293 -23.90 2.26 11.86
CA ILE A 293 -24.75 2.96 10.92
C ILE A 293 -26.10 2.28 10.91
N ASN A 294 -27.14 2.99 11.33
CA ASN A 294 -28.52 2.52 11.27
C ASN A 294 -29.27 3.33 10.21
N VAL A 295 -29.78 2.65 9.18
CA VAL A 295 -30.54 3.27 8.08
C VAL A 295 -31.64 2.37 7.55
N THR A 296 -32.68 3.01 7.04
CA THR A 296 -33.70 2.36 6.21
C THR A 296 -33.29 2.40 4.73
N ILE A 297 -33.29 1.26 4.07
CA ILE A 297 -32.99 1.09 2.63
C ILE A 297 -34.03 0.14 2.00
N SER A 298 -34.35 0.33 0.73
CA SER A 298 -35.17 -0.63 -0.02
C SER A 298 -34.27 -1.67 -0.71
N ALA A 299 -34.75 -2.91 -0.82
CA ALA A 299 -34.00 -4.03 -1.38
C ALA A 299 -33.98 -4.05 -2.93
N ASP A 300 -34.20 -2.89 -3.55
CA ASP A 300 -34.40 -2.68 -4.98
C ASP A 300 -33.09 -2.38 -5.72
N ALA A 301 -31.99 -2.98 -5.24
CA ALA A 301 -30.64 -2.75 -5.73
C ALA A 301 -30.18 -1.28 -5.65
N LYS A 302 -30.58 -0.55 -4.59
CA LYS A 302 -30.02 0.76 -4.29
C LYS A 302 -28.60 0.65 -3.75
N LEU A 303 -27.71 1.50 -4.29
CA LEU A 303 -26.34 1.66 -3.83
C LEU A 303 -26.32 2.35 -2.46
N PHE A 304 -25.76 1.68 -1.46
CA PHE A 304 -25.25 2.29 -0.24
C PHE A 304 -23.80 2.69 -0.48
N SER A 305 -23.44 3.94 -0.17
CA SER A 305 -22.05 4.43 -0.23
C SER A 305 -21.72 5.29 0.98
N LEU A 306 -20.88 4.76 1.86
CA LEU A 306 -20.29 5.50 2.98
C LEU A 306 -18.90 5.97 2.57
N LYS A 307 -18.74 7.29 2.43
CA LYS A 307 -17.42 7.93 2.41
C LYS A 307 -16.99 8.27 3.84
N PHE A 308 -15.73 8.01 4.18
CA PHE A 308 -15.13 8.43 5.46
C PHE A 308 -13.63 8.66 5.29
N SER A 309 -12.99 9.23 6.31
CA SER A 309 -11.53 9.33 6.41
C SER A 309 -11.02 8.59 7.64
N ALA A 310 -9.78 8.11 7.56
CA ALA A 310 -9.10 7.43 8.67
C ALA A 310 -7.63 7.87 8.73
N ASN A 311 -7.07 7.93 9.95
CA ASN A 311 -5.70 8.34 10.18
C ASN A 311 -4.76 7.13 10.21
N PHE A 312 -3.63 7.26 9.52
CA PHE A 312 -2.55 6.28 9.48
C PHE A 312 -1.21 6.93 9.79
N THR A 313 -0.30 6.21 10.44
CA THR A 313 1.08 6.66 10.68
C THR A 313 2.06 5.68 10.04
N ILE A 314 2.89 6.19 9.13
CA ILE A 314 4.00 5.43 8.54
C ILE A 314 5.30 5.84 9.22
N LEU A 315 6.14 4.85 9.50
CA LEU A 315 7.54 4.99 9.92
C LEU A 315 8.44 4.37 8.83
N PHE A 316 9.53 5.05 8.51
CA PHE A 316 10.67 4.44 7.82
C PHE A 316 11.66 3.93 8.86
N GLU A 317 11.69 2.62 9.02
CA GLU A 317 12.69 1.92 9.83
C GLU A 317 14.04 1.98 9.09
N ASN A 318 15.14 1.92 9.85
CA ASN A 318 16.51 1.84 9.32
C ASN A 318 16.94 2.94 8.32
N SER A 319 16.28 4.10 8.29
CA SER A 319 16.66 5.25 7.46
C SER A 319 18.04 5.80 7.82
N VAL A 320 18.88 6.09 6.84
CA VAL A 320 20.33 6.36 7.02
C VAL A 320 20.63 7.86 6.92
N ASP A 321 20.72 8.55 8.05
CA ASP A 321 20.89 10.02 8.21
C ASP A 321 20.03 10.86 7.23
N PHE A 322 20.55 11.12 6.01
CA PHE A 322 19.93 11.92 4.96
C PHE A 322 19.31 11.07 3.83
N SER A 323 19.07 9.78 4.08
CA SER A 323 18.50 8.79 3.15
C SER A 323 17.38 7.99 3.81
N TRP A 324 16.40 7.62 3.00
CA TRP A 324 15.29 6.74 3.37
C TRP A 324 15.66 5.27 3.52
N ALA A 325 16.87 4.89 3.10
CA ALA A 325 17.20 3.51 2.81
C ALA A 325 18.68 3.16 3.04
N ILE A 326 18.91 1.89 3.35
CA ILE A 326 20.21 1.24 3.34
C ILE A 326 20.71 1.12 1.90
N ASP A 327 22.00 1.32 1.68
CA ASP A 327 22.63 1.21 0.36
C ASP A 327 23.78 0.21 0.39
N ARG A 328 23.74 -0.81 -0.47
CA ARG A 328 24.80 -1.84 -0.56
C ARG A 328 25.21 -2.16 -1.99
N LEU A 329 26.49 -2.46 -2.19
CA LEU A 329 27.04 -3.02 -3.43
C LEU A 329 26.76 -4.53 -3.44
N ILE A 330 26.07 -5.01 -4.47
CA ILE A 330 25.64 -6.43 -4.57
C ILE A 330 26.23 -7.17 -5.79
N GLY A 331 26.83 -6.46 -6.74
CA GLY A 331 27.40 -7.06 -7.94
C GLY A 331 28.41 -6.14 -8.63
N GLU A 332 29.37 -6.79 -9.31
CA GLU A 332 30.43 -6.13 -10.08
C GLU A 332 31.15 -5.02 -9.27
N ARG A 333 31.32 -3.82 -9.83
CA ARG A 333 31.83 -2.63 -9.14
C ARG A 333 30.81 -1.49 -9.06
N ASN A 334 29.64 -1.67 -9.67
CA ASN A 334 28.64 -0.64 -9.94
C ASN A 334 27.19 -1.07 -9.64
N ILE A 335 26.89 -2.37 -9.48
CA ILE A 335 25.51 -2.83 -9.22
C ILE A 335 25.22 -2.71 -7.72
N ARG A 336 24.33 -1.80 -7.38
CA ARG A 336 23.93 -1.48 -6.01
C ARG A 336 22.47 -1.79 -5.77
N GLU A 337 22.12 -1.95 -4.50
CA GLU A 337 20.77 -2.18 -4.03
C GLU A 337 20.43 -1.18 -2.92
N ARG A 338 19.34 -0.45 -3.12
CA ARG A 338 18.76 0.50 -2.18
C ARG A 338 17.56 -0.17 -1.52
N ILE A 339 17.55 -0.35 -0.19
CA ILE A 339 16.46 -1.02 0.54
C ILE A 339 15.79 -0.08 1.53
N TYR A 340 14.48 0.07 1.36
CA TYR A 340 13.58 0.87 2.17
C TYR A 340 12.79 -0.05 3.11
N PHE A 341 12.52 0.40 4.34
CA PHE A 341 11.74 -0.34 5.34
C PHE A 341 10.53 0.48 5.78
N PRO A 342 9.51 0.62 4.92
CA PRO A 342 8.27 1.26 5.31
C PRO A 342 7.47 0.33 6.24
N SER A 343 6.98 0.91 7.33
CA SER A 343 6.27 0.24 8.42
C SER A 343 5.00 1.03 8.76
N LEU A 344 3.84 0.37 8.75
CA LEU A 344 2.56 1.01 9.05
C LEU A 344 2.24 0.86 10.55
N ILE A 345 2.78 1.75 11.37
CA ILE A 345 2.79 1.60 12.83
C ILE A 345 1.48 1.98 13.54
N SER A 346 0.56 2.67 12.87
CA SER A 346 -0.73 3.06 13.46
C SER A 346 -1.82 3.29 12.41
N GLY A 347 -3.07 3.03 12.80
CA GLY A 347 -4.29 3.24 12.02
C GLY A 347 -5.35 2.16 12.30
N PRO A 348 -6.43 2.09 11.50
CA PRO A 348 -7.30 0.92 11.42
C PRO A 348 -6.52 -0.37 11.14
N LYS A 349 -6.81 -1.44 11.88
CA LYS A 349 -6.13 -2.73 11.77
C LYS A 349 -6.62 -3.56 10.59
N HIS A 350 -7.87 -3.40 10.19
CA HIS A 350 -8.50 -4.20 9.13
C HIS A 350 -8.48 -3.49 7.77
N ILE A 351 -7.97 -2.24 7.71
CA ILE A 351 -7.85 -1.47 6.46
C ILE A 351 -6.37 -1.32 6.10
N PHE A 352 -5.95 -1.81 4.94
CA PHE A 352 -4.65 -1.54 4.36
C PHE A 352 -4.60 -0.16 3.68
N LEU A 353 -3.42 0.45 3.72
CA LEU A 353 -3.06 1.69 3.04
C LEU A 353 -2.24 1.36 1.78
N LYS A 354 -2.51 2.04 0.66
CA LYS A 354 -1.79 1.86 -0.61
C LYS A 354 -1.48 3.18 -1.30
N ASP A 355 -0.79 3.12 -2.43
CA ASP A 355 -0.45 4.29 -3.27
C ASP A 355 0.37 5.37 -2.54
N ILE A 356 1.05 4.98 -1.45
CA ILE A 356 2.03 5.79 -0.73
C ILE A 356 3.26 5.94 -1.60
N THR A 357 3.78 7.17 -1.70
CA THR A 357 4.82 7.51 -2.66
C THR A 357 5.98 8.25 -2.04
N LEU A 358 7.18 7.89 -2.48
CA LEU A 358 8.45 8.49 -2.08
C LEU A 358 9.15 9.06 -3.31
N VAL A 359 9.85 10.19 -3.17
CA VAL A 359 10.72 10.75 -4.22
C VAL A 359 12.17 10.44 -3.89
N GLU A 360 12.80 9.60 -4.72
CA GLU A 360 14.23 9.33 -4.69
C GLU A 360 14.92 10.21 -5.75
N SER A 361 15.88 11.02 -5.32
CA SER A 361 16.55 12.04 -6.16
C SER A 361 17.92 11.60 -6.67
N THR A 362 18.40 10.42 -6.25
CA THR A 362 19.73 9.88 -6.57
C THR A 362 19.73 8.72 -7.56
N ILE A 363 18.55 8.21 -7.91
CA ILE A 363 18.36 7.13 -8.88
C ILE A 363 17.37 7.61 -9.93
N ILE A 364 17.68 7.38 -11.21
CA ILE A 364 16.78 7.62 -12.35
C ILE A 364 16.25 6.30 -12.90
N VAL A 365 15.11 6.29 -13.59
CA VAL A 365 14.51 5.04 -14.09
C VAL A 365 15.46 4.27 -15.01
N ASP A 366 16.23 4.98 -15.85
CA ASP A 366 17.21 4.39 -16.78
C ASP A 366 18.36 3.62 -16.06
N GLN A 367 18.56 3.81 -14.75
CA GLN A 367 19.55 3.08 -13.95
C GLN A 367 19.00 1.81 -13.30
N ILE A 368 17.68 1.61 -13.27
CA ILE A 368 17.04 0.50 -12.54
C ILE A 368 17.20 -0.79 -13.35
N ILE A 369 17.75 -1.81 -12.69
CA ILE A 369 17.92 -3.17 -13.22
C ILE A 369 16.71 -4.02 -12.85
N SER A 370 16.26 -3.93 -11.60
CA SER A 370 15.02 -4.54 -11.12
C SER A 370 14.52 -3.90 -9.82
N ASN A 371 13.27 -4.20 -9.47
CA ASN A 371 12.65 -3.82 -8.20
C ASN A 371 11.92 -5.04 -7.60
N SER A 372 11.74 -5.03 -6.28
CA SER A 372 11.10 -6.12 -5.53
C SER A 372 10.62 -5.64 -4.16
N SER A 373 9.64 -6.34 -3.58
CA SER A 373 9.33 -6.26 -2.15
C SER A 373 9.44 -7.64 -1.52
N LEU A 374 9.66 -7.68 -0.20
CA LEU A 374 9.82 -8.93 0.56
C LEU A 374 8.61 -9.86 0.39
N PHE A 375 7.40 -9.28 0.40
CA PHE A 375 6.15 -10.04 0.25
C PHE A 375 5.71 -10.26 -1.21
N ASN A 376 6.64 -10.12 -2.18
CA ASN A 376 6.37 -10.26 -3.62
C ASN A 376 5.22 -9.37 -4.16
N ARG A 377 4.89 -8.28 -3.45
CA ARG A 377 3.91 -7.28 -3.88
C ARG A 377 4.55 -6.28 -4.85
N ASN A 378 3.78 -5.76 -5.80
CA ASN A 378 4.28 -4.87 -6.86
C ASN A 378 4.89 -3.57 -6.31
N VAL A 379 6.07 -3.21 -6.83
CA VAL A 379 6.77 -1.95 -6.56
C VAL A 379 6.85 -1.16 -7.86
N ASN A 380 6.08 -0.07 -7.97
CA ASN A 380 6.04 0.73 -9.20
C ASN A 380 7.01 1.92 -9.11
N VAL A 381 7.65 2.25 -10.23
CA VAL A 381 8.61 3.36 -10.34
C VAL A 381 8.35 4.18 -11.60
N TYR A 382 8.41 5.51 -11.46
CA TYR A 382 8.17 6.44 -12.58
C TYR A 382 9.17 7.59 -12.54
N ASP A 383 9.55 8.12 -13.71
CA ASP A 383 10.42 9.30 -13.82
C ASP A 383 9.73 10.53 -13.18
N VAL A 384 10.49 11.32 -12.40
CA VAL A 384 10.02 12.61 -11.86
C VAL A 384 11.08 13.69 -12.05
N ILE A 385 10.64 14.93 -12.31
CA ILE A 385 11.53 16.09 -12.37
C ILE A 385 11.70 16.67 -10.97
N VAL A 386 12.93 16.59 -10.45
CA VAL A 386 13.33 17.19 -9.18
C VAL A 386 13.95 18.57 -9.48
N SER A 387 13.24 19.64 -9.12
CA SER A 387 13.76 21.02 -9.25
C SER A 387 14.68 21.37 -8.08
N ILE A 388 15.84 21.95 -8.37
CA ILE A 388 16.74 22.50 -7.36
C ILE A 388 16.30 23.94 -7.02
N THR A 389 16.04 24.25 -5.76
CA THR A 389 15.90 25.63 -5.26
C THR A 389 17.27 26.29 -5.06
N GLN A 390 17.36 27.60 -5.28
CA GLN A 390 18.63 28.30 -5.53
C GLN A 390 19.54 28.52 -4.31
N GLU A 391 19.15 28.12 -3.10
CA GLU A 391 19.87 28.43 -1.85
C GLU A 391 21.25 27.77 -1.73
N THR A 392 21.56 26.75 -2.54
CA THR A 392 22.92 26.17 -2.61
C THR A 392 23.87 26.93 -3.56
N ILE A 393 23.48 28.12 -4.05
CA ILE A 393 24.28 28.98 -4.94
C ILE A 393 24.58 30.36 -4.29
N GLU A 394 24.85 30.40 -2.99
CA GLU A 394 25.10 31.64 -2.20
C GLU A 394 26.32 32.49 -2.60
N ASN A 395 26.96 32.22 -3.75
CA ASN A 395 28.00 33.07 -4.32
C ASN A 395 27.75 33.45 -5.80
N SER A 396 26.50 33.42 -6.29
CA SER A 396 26.18 33.85 -7.67
C SER A 396 25.02 34.84 -7.77
N LEU A 397 25.35 36.10 -8.02
CA LEU A 397 24.43 37.16 -8.46
C LEU A 397 23.97 36.93 -9.92
N LEU A 398 23.34 35.80 -10.24
CA LEU A 398 22.80 35.50 -11.58
C LEU A 398 21.68 34.44 -11.54
N PHE A 399 20.43 34.90 -11.51
CA PHE A 399 19.28 34.06 -11.84
C PHE A 399 19.36 33.70 -13.34
N THR A 400 19.70 32.45 -13.66
CA THR A 400 19.76 31.98 -15.05
C THR A 400 18.62 31.03 -15.38
N LYS A 401 18.16 31.09 -16.63
CA LYS A 401 17.11 30.25 -17.24
C LYS A 401 17.51 28.76 -17.37
N ASN A 402 18.63 28.37 -16.76
CA ASN A 402 19.34 27.10 -16.93
C ASN A 402 19.37 26.28 -15.62
N ALA A 403 18.37 26.45 -14.74
CA ALA A 403 18.22 25.57 -13.58
C ALA A 403 18.18 24.11 -14.05
N VAL A 404 19.21 23.33 -13.71
CA VAL A 404 19.35 21.94 -14.15
C VAL A 404 18.22 21.14 -13.56
N LYS A 405 17.23 20.78 -14.39
CA LYS A 405 16.17 19.85 -14.04
C LYS A 405 16.81 18.50 -13.76
N ARG A 406 16.98 18.13 -12.49
CA ARG A 406 17.40 16.78 -12.14
C ARG A 406 16.24 15.85 -12.46
N LYS A 407 16.54 14.70 -13.06
CA LYS A 407 15.63 13.55 -13.00
C LYS A 407 15.87 12.85 -11.67
N GLY A 408 14.79 12.37 -11.07
CA GLY A 408 14.79 11.33 -10.04
C GLY A 408 13.68 10.33 -10.37
N LEU A 409 13.34 9.48 -9.41
CA LEU A 409 12.19 8.58 -9.51
C LEU A 409 11.16 8.85 -8.41
N LYS A 410 9.90 8.57 -8.74
CA LYS A 410 8.79 8.42 -7.80
C LYS A 410 8.60 6.93 -7.57
N LEU A 411 8.91 6.47 -6.36
CA LEU A 411 8.72 5.11 -5.88
C LEU A 411 7.33 4.98 -5.27
N PHE A 412 6.56 3.99 -5.70
CA PHE A 412 5.31 3.59 -5.07
C PHE A 412 5.61 2.42 -4.13
N ILE A 413 5.30 2.63 -2.85
CA ILE A 413 5.42 1.61 -1.82
C ILE A 413 4.26 0.63 -2.02
N PRO A 414 4.48 -0.69 -1.87
CA PRO A 414 3.39 -1.66 -1.85
C PRO A 414 2.33 -1.32 -0.81
N TYR A 415 1.13 -1.89 -0.94
CA TYR A 415 0.14 -1.79 0.12
C TYR A 415 0.66 -2.44 1.42
N MET A 416 0.23 -1.90 2.57
CA MET A 416 0.59 -2.37 3.92
C MET A 416 -0.61 -2.24 4.86
N ILE A 417 -0.69 -3.10 5.87
CA ILE A 417 -1.71 -3.06 6.93
C ILE A 417 -1.06 -2.82 8.31
N VAL A 418 -1.82 -2.36 9.30
CA VAL A 418 -1.22 -1.86 10.56
C VAL A 418 -0.51 -2.96 11.34
N GLY A 419 0.73 -2.68 11.73
CA GLY A 419 1.67 -3.64 12.34
C GLY A 419 2.58 -4.35 11.33
N GLU A 420 2.45 -4.06 10.04
CA GLU A 420 3.25 -4.67 8.98
C GLU A 420 4.38 -3.74 8.51
N THR A 421 5.62 -4.27 8.51
CA THR A 421 6.76 -3.71 7.78
C THR A 421 6.94 -4.48 6.49
N ASN A 422 6.96 -3.81 5.34
CA ASN A 422 7.16 -4.45 4.03
C ASN A 422 8.40 -3.89 3.32
N PRO A 423 9.60 -4.44 3.58
CA PRO A 423 10.82 -3.99 2.95
C PRO A 423 10.74 -4.08 1.42
N CYS A 424 11.13 -3.00 0.74
CA CYS A 424 11.21 -2.98 -0.73
C CYS A 424 12.58 -2.50 -1.20
N SER A 425 13.03 -3.03 -2.33
CA SER A 425 14.37 -2.74 -2.87
C SER A 425 14.36 -2.34 -4.35
N LEU A 426 15.32 -1.49 -4.69
CA LEU A 426 15.68 -1.11 -6.05
C LEU A 426 17.11 -1.56 -6.32
N LYS A 427 17.30 -2.46 -7.29
CA LYS A 427 18.62 -2.82 -7.82
C LYS A 427 18.92 -1.89 -8.99
N TYR A 428 20.04 -1.21 -8.95
CA TYR A 428 20.38 -0.15 -9.91
C TYR A 428 21.88 -0.10 -10.22
N SER A 429 22.22 0.48 -11.38
CA SER A 429 23.60 0.69 -11.80
C SER A 429 24.10 2.08 -11.41
N ALA A 430 25.18 2.14 -10.64
CA ALA A 430 25.89 3.36 -10.27
C ALA A 430 26.91 3.72 -11.35
N THR A 431 26.54 4.62 -12.26
CA THR A 431 27.26 4.86 -13.53
C THR A 431 28.09 6.14 -13.58
N ASN A 432 28.26 6.86 -12.47
CA ASN A 432 28.97 8.15 -12.47
C ASN A 432 30.38 8.03 -11.94
N ASP A 433 31.27 8.86 -12.47
CA ASP A 433 32.62 9.00 -11.94
C ASP A 433 32.76 10.31 -11.16
N LEU A 434 33.27 10.22 -9.94
CA LEU A 434 33.49 11.37 -9.06
C LEU A 434 34.96 11.80 -9.16
N LYS A 435 35.21 12.76 -10.05
CA LYS A 435 36.53 13.37 -10.23
C LYS A 435 36.72 14.56 -9.29
N ILE A 436 37.75 14.48 -8.46
CA ILE A 436 38.13 15.46 -7.45
C ILE A 436 39.53 15.97 -7.77
N VAL A 437 39.76 17.29 -7.70
CA VAL A 437 41.10 17.88 -7.88
C VAL A 437 41.44 18.71 -6.65
N LEU A 438 42.43 18.25 -5.88
CA LEU A 438 42.93 18.91 -4.67
C LEU A 438 44.04 19.91 -5.01
N THR A 439 43.85 21.15 -4.57
CA THR A 439 44.83 22.22 -4.76
C THR A 439 45.05 23.04 -3.49
N ASP A 440 46.19 23.73 -3.44
CA ASP A 440 46.46 24.76 -2.44
C ASP A 440 45.86 26.13 -2.82
N SER A 441 46.08 27.11 -1.96
CA SER A 441 45.56 28.48 -2.09
C SER A 441 46.05 29.24 -3.34
N ILE A 442 47.09 28.76 -4.02
CA ILE A 442 47.57 29.31 -5.30
C ILE A 442 47.24 28.40 -6.51
N ARG A 443 46.35 27.41 -6.31
CA ARG A 443 45.90 26.43 -7.30
C ARG A 443 47.00 25.48 -7.81
N MET A 444 48.07 25.26 -7.05
CA MET A 444 49.01 24.19 -7.37
C MET A 444 48.47 22.84 -6.86
N PRO A 445 48.70 21.73 -7.59
CA PRO A 445 48.31 20.39 -7.18
C PRO A 445 48.84 19.96 -5.81
N LEU A 446 47.98 19.32 -5.01
CA LEU A 446 48.37 18.69 -3.75
C LEU A 446 48.51 17.18 -3.91
N VAL A 447 49.75 16.69 -3.92
CA VAL A 447 50.10 15.28 -4.14
C VAL A 447 50.11 14.49 -2.82
N GLY A 448 49.58 13.27 -2.83
CA GLY A 448 49.65 12.33 -1.69
C GLY A 448 48.70 12.63 -0.51
N TYR A 449 47.71 13.51 -0.70
CA TYR A 449 46.70 13.80 0.31
C TYR A 449 45.62 12.72 0.30
N ARG A 450 45.26 12.22 1.48
CA ARG A 450 44.27 11.16 1.66
C ARG A 450 42.88 11.74 1.73
N ILE A 451 41.90 11.13 1.08
CA ILE A 451 40.48 11.48 1.29
C ILE A 451 39.69 10.38 1.98
N GLU A 452 38.68 10.81 2.74
CA GLU A 452 37.54 10.03 3.18
C GLU A 452 36.29 10.63 2.52
N LEU A 453 35.49 9.79 1.87
CA LEU A 453 34.25 10.20 1.20
C LEU A 453 33.06 9.74 2.04
N ASN A 454 32.14 10.66 2.32
CA ASN A 454 30.87 10.36 2.96
C ASN A 454 29.71 10.56 1.97
N TYR A 455 28.72 9.68 2.07
CA TYR A 455 27.48 9.68 1.32
C TYR A 455 26.33 9.47 2.30
N TYR A 456 25.30 10.33 2.25
CA TYR A 456 24.28 10.43 3.29
C TYR A 456 24.86 10.48 4.72
N GLY A 457 25.83 11.36 4.98
CA GLY A 457 26.44 11.53 6.31
C GLY A 457 27.43 10.41 6.72
N LYS A 458 27.17 9.16 6.32
CA LYS A 458 28.00 7.98 6.59
C LYS A 458 29.19 7.84 5.65
N LYS A 459 30.17 7.00 6.01
CA LYS A 459 31.34 6.72 5.17
C LYS A 459 30.92 5.88 3.96
N TYR A 460 31.23 6.37 2.75
CA TYR A 460 30.88 5.69 1.50
C TYR A 460 31.69 4.39 1.31
N GLY A 461 31.05 3.34 0.79
CA GLY A 461 31.69 2.07 0.50
C GLY A 461 30.74 1.00 -0.04
N THR A 462 30.98 -0.26 0.35
CA THR A 462 30.22 -1.42 -0.10
C THR A 462 28.93 -1.65 0.66
N TYR A 463 28.80 -1.12 1.88
CA TYR A 463 27.58 -1.17 2.68
C TYR A 463 27.45 0.08 3.53
N ILE A 464 26.27 0.70 3.54
CA ILE A 464 25.99 1.97 4.22
C ILE A 464 24.67 1.87 5.00
N SER A 465 24.75 1.83 6.33
CA SER A 465 23.60 1.96 7.25
C SER A 465 23.95 2.80 8.49
N ASN A 466 23.02 2.91 9.46
CA ASN A 466 23.33 3.55 10.74
C ASN A 466 24.27 2.70 11.60
N ASP A 467 23.98 1.41 11.73
CA ASP A 467 24.65 0.51 12.68
C ASP A 467 25.91 -0.13 12.11
N PHE A 468 25.96 -0.31 10.78
CA PHE A 468 27.11 -0.92 10.10
C PHE A 468 27.49 -0.15 8.83
N ASN A 469 28.78 0.10 8.67
CA ASN A 469 29.34 0.74 7.49
C ASN A 469 30.61 0.01 7.07
N GLN A 470 30.69 -0.40 5.81
CA GLN A 470 31.89 -1.00 5.22
C GLN A 470 32.48 -0.01 4.21
N PRO A 471 33.39 0.89 4.66
CA PRO A 471 33.88 1.99 3.84
C PRO A 471 34.80 1.51 2.71
N MET A 472 34.88 2.29 1.64
CA MET A 472 35.89 2.07 0.60
C MET A 472 37.32 2.25 1.16
N ALA A 473 38.28 1.54 0.58
CA ALA A 473 39.69 1.77 0.88
C ALA A 473 40.09 3.22 0.55
N TYR A 474 40.96 3.80 1.39
CA TYR A 474 41.44 5.18 1.21
C TYR A 474 41.96 5.45 -0.20
N ARG A 475 41.76 6.68 -0.66
CA ARG A 475 42.31 7.21 -1.92
C ARG A 475 43.26 8.36 -1.62
N TYR A 476 44.28 8.48 -2.45
CA TYR A 476 45.32 9.49 -2.35
C TYR A 476 45.40 10.26 -3.66
N SER A 477 45.65 11.57 -3.60
CA SER A 477 45.82 12.40 -4.79
C SER A 477 47.13 12.08 -5.53
N ASP A 478 47.03 12.06 -6.86
CA ASP A 478 48.15 11.83 -7.77
C ASP A 478 49.04 13.08 -7.94
N GLU A 479 49.97 13.03 -8.89
CA GLU A 479 50.86 14.13 -9.26
C GLU A 479 50.15 15.39 -9.80
N ASN A 480 48.92 15.24 -10.29
CA ASN A 480 48.03 16.33 -10.73
C ASN A 480 47.07 16.79 -9.62
N GLY A 481 47.19 16.22 -8.41
CA GLY A 481 46.27 16.48 -7.30
C GLY A 481 44.92 15.79 -7.48
N GLU A 482 44.79 14.93 -8.48
CA GLU A 482 43.55 14.31 -8.90
C GLU A 482 43.25 13.03 -8.10
N ILE A 483 41.97 12.82 -7.82
CA ILE A 483 41.42 11.58 -7.30
C ILE A 483 40.16 11.25 -8.11
N LEU A 484 40.19 10.10 -8.78
CA LEU A 484 39.04 9.53 -9.49
C LEU A 484 38.41 8.41 -8.64
N ILE A 485 37.09 8.47 -8.45
CA ILE A 485 36.31 7.39 -7.86
C ILE A 485 35.22 7.02 -8.86
N GLU A 486 35.43 5.91 -9.55
CA GLU A 486 34.50 5.41 -10.56
C GLU A 486 33.25 4.78 -9.95
N ASN A 487 32.17 4.71 -10.73
CA ASN A 487 30.96 3.93 -10.44
C ASN A 487 30.24 4.29 -9.12
N VAL A 488 30.08 5.59 -8.84
CA VAL A 488 29.36 6.08 -7.66
C VAL A 488 27.88 6.41 -7.96
N PRO A 489 26.96 6.25 -6.98
CA PRO A 489 25.58 6.74 -7.08
C PRO A 489 25.50 8.22 -7.46
N ASN A 490 24.41 8.69 -8.08
CA ASN A 490 24.23 10.13 -8.21
C ASN A 490 24.09 10.76 -6.81
N GLY A 491 24.51 12.00 -6.64
CA GLY A 491 24.14 12.74 -5.43
C GLY A 491 25.17 13.72 -4.95
N ASN A 492 24.93 14.22 -3.73
CA ASN A 492 25.84 15.07 -3.00
C ASN A 492 26.68 14.20 -2.05
N TYR A 493 27.96 14.53 -1.93
CA TYR A 493 28.93 13.82 -1.10
C TYR A 493 29.73 14.81 -0.28
N THR A 494 30.23 14.38 0.86
CA THR A 494 31.13 15.16 1.70
C THR A 494 32.53 14.55 1.65
N VAL A 495 33.54 15.34 1.29
CA VAL A 495 34.95 14.92 1.23
C VAL A 495 35.72 15.51 2.40
N LYS A 496 36.35 14.65 3.19
CA LYS A 496 37.29 15.04 4.25
C LYS A 496 38.71 14.80 3.76
N VAL A 497 39.52 15.86 3.71
CA VAL A 497 40.89 15.83 3.19
C VAL A 497 41.89 15.74 4.35
N TYR A 498 42.79 14.78 4.31
CA TYR A 498 43.77 14.50 5.36
C TYR A 498 45.21 14.53 4.85
N GLN A 499 46.12 15.02 5.69
CA GLN A 499 47.56 14.83 5.54
C GLN A 499 48.03 13.83 6.61
N GLY A 500 48.30 12.58 6.20
CA GLY A 500 48.48 11.47 7.14
C GLY A 500 47.22 11.24 7.97
N THR A 501 47.30 11.48 9.28
CA THR A 501 46.18 11.37 10.23
C THR A 501 45.46 12.69 10.51
N VAL A 502 46.03 13.83 10.11
CA VAL A 502 45.48 15.17 10.43
C VAL A 502 44.42 15.55 9.40
N LEU A 503 43.21 15.89 9.86
CA LEU A 503 42.17 16.50 9.02
C LEU A 503 42.59 17.93 8.67
N ILE A 504 42.65 18.22 7.37
CA ILE A 504 42.99 19.55 6.85
C ILE A 504 41.72 20.38 6.67
N THR A 505 40.70 19.80 6.02
CA THR A 505 39.45 20.50 5.68
C THR A 505 38.37 19.51 5.21
N GLU A 506 37.14 20.00 5.07
CA GLU A 506 35.95 19.26 4.65
C GLU A 506 35.17 20.06 3.59
N PHE A 507 34.72 19.41 2.52
CA PHE A 507 34.01 20.04 1.39
C PHE A 507 32.76 19.26 0.99
N GLN A 508 31.75 19.98 0.49
CA GLN A 508 30.60 19.38 -0.19
C GLN A 508 30.83 19.35 -1.71
N ILE A 509 30.69 18.17 -2.31
CA ILE A 509 30.85 17.92 -3.75
C ILE A 509 29.65 17.13 -4.30
N ASN A 510 29.59 16.93 -5.61
CA ASN A 510 28.54 16.11 -6.21
C ASN A 510 28.95 15.53 -7.57
N THR A 511 28.25 14.49 -8.00
CA THR A 511 28.43 13.82 -9.30
C THR A 511 27.84 14.58 -10.49
N PHE A 512 27.07 15.64 -10.24
CA PHE A 512 26.47 16.46 -11.31
C PHE A 512 27.47 17.49 -11.89
N ARG A 513 28.71 17.52 -11.37
CA ARG A 513 29.84 18.27 -11.88
C ARG A 513 30.86 17.30 -12.48
N GLU A 514 31.32 17.59 -13.69
CA GLU A 514 32.39 16.85 -14.38
C GLU A 514 33.70 16.82 -13.58
N VAL A 515 34.03 17.92 -12.88
CA VAL A 515 35.20 18.03 -12.00
C VAL A 515 34.85 18.82 -10.75
N ASN A 516 35.22 18.30 -9.58
CA ASN A 516 35.10 18.99 -8.30
C ASN A 516 36.47 19.52 -7.84
N TYR A 517 36.73 20.80 -8.12
CA TYR A 517 37.94 21.50 -7.66
C TYR A 517 37.81 21.90 -6.18
N LEU A 518 38.76 21.47 -5.37
CA LEU A 518 38.85 21.74 -3.93
C LEU A 518 40.11 22.55 -3.65
N ILE A 519 39.94 23.76 -3.11
CA ILE A 519 41.02 24.70 -2.81
C ILE A 519 41.22 24.72 -1.30
N THR A 520 42.42 24.39 -0.83
CA THR A 520 42.77 24.28 0.60
C THR A 520 43.74 25.39 1.02
N ASP A 521 43.75 25.72 2.31
CA ASP A 521 44.69 26.71 2.88
C ASP A 521 46.09 26.14 3.19
N VAL A 522 46.44 24.98 2.61
CA VAL A 522 47.79 24.43 2.70
C VAL A 522 48.78 25.41 2.05
N PHE A 523 49.83 25.81 2.78
CA PHE A 523 50.83 26.71 2.23
C PHE A 523 51.71 26.01 1.19
N HIS A 524 51.64 26.47 -0.06
CA HIS A 524 52.63 26.10 -1.07
C HIS A 524 54.00 26.65 -0.68
N PHE A 525 54.98 25.78 -0.46
CA PHE A 525 56.37 26.19 -0.29
C PHE A 525 57.14 25.87 -1.59
N PRO A 526 57.42 26.84 -2.47
CA PRO A 526 58.05 26.61 -3.77
C PRO A 526 59.57 26.39 -3.60
N LEU A 527 59.93 25.30 -2.95
CA LEU A 527 61.29 24.95 -2.54
C LEU A 527 62.26 25.00 -3.72
N TRP A 528 61.85 24.50 -4.88
CA TRP A 528 62.66 24.55 -6.10
C TRP A 528 62.90 25.96 -6.62
N ILE A 529 61.91 26.87 -6.53
CA ILE A 529 62.09 28.28 -6.91
C ILE A 529 63.09 28.95 -5.95
N LEU A 530 63.04 28.63 -4.66
CA LEU A 530 64.01 29.13 -3.67
C LEU A 530 65.41 28.53 -3.88
N ILE A 531 65.53 27.24 -4.20
CA ILE A 531 66.81 26.57 -4.50
C ILE A 531 67.43 27.13 -5.79
N PHE A 532 66.71 27.13 -6.91
CA PHE A 532 67.22 27.63 -8.19
C PHE A 532 67.41 29.15 -8.16
N GLY A 533 66.51 29.90 -7.52
CA GLY A 533 66.66 31.34 -7.31
C GLY A 533 67.88 31.67 -6.45
N GLY A 534 68.11 30.90 -5.37
CA GLY A 534 69.28 31.02 -4.50
C GLY A 534 70.59 30.69 -5.22
N ILE A 535 70.64 29.58 -5.98
CA ILE A 535 71.81 29.19 -6.78
C ILE A 535 72.11 30.27 -7.84
N ASN A 536 71.11 30.73 -8.59
CA ASN A 536 71.29 31.80 -9.58
C ASN A 536 71.74 33.12 -8.94
N GLY A 537 71.17 33.49 -7.78
CA GLY A 537 71.60 34.65 -7.01
C GLY A 537 73.07 34.57 -6.59
N ILE A 538 73.50 33.42 -6.05
CA ILE A 538 74.90 33.16 -5.67
C ILE A 538 75.83 33.22 -6.89
N LEU A 539 75.45 32.60 -8.01
CA LEU A 539 76.22 32.64 -9.27
C LEU A 539 76.36 34.08 -9.81
N MET A 540 75.29 34.87 -9.76
CA MET A 540 75.31 36.28 -10.16
C MET A 540 76.21 37.13 -9.25
N LEU A 541 76.19 36.88 -7.94
CA LEU A 541 77.05 37.54 -6.96
C LEU A 541 78.53 37.19 -7.16
N LEU A 542 78.84 35.92 -7.43
CA LEU A 542 80.18 35.46 -7.82
C LEU A 542 80.64 36.10 -9.14
N GLY A 543 79.77 36.17 -10.14
CA GLY A 543 80.03 36.84 -11.41
C GLY A 543 80.38 38.32 -11.24
N LEU A 544 79.60 39.05 -10.42
CA LEU A 544 79.86 40.44 -10.05
C LEU A 544 81.19 40.61 -9.30
N LEU A 545 81.49 39.75 -8.33
CA LEU A 545 82.76 39.77 -7.60
C LEU A 545 83.97 39.51 -8.51
N LEU A 546 83.86 38.58 -9.46
CA LEU A 546 84.90 38.32 -10.47
C LEU A 546 85.05 39.51 -11.43
N TYR A 547 83.94 40.09 -11.90
CA TYR A 547 83.94 41.26 -12.78
C TYR A 547 84.59 42.49 -12.12
N PHE A 548 84.23 42.81 -10.87
CA PHE A 548 84.85 43.92 -10.15
C PHE A 548 86.34 43.67 -9.86
N ASN A 549 86.74 42.43 -9.53
CA ASN A 549 88.15 42.09 -9.39
C ASN A 549 88.92 42.17 -10.72
N TYR A 550 88.29 41.83 -11.85
CA TYR A 550 88.87 41.99 -13.18
C TYR A 550 89.05 43.47 -13.54
N MET A 551 88.01 44.30 -13.39
CA MET A 551 88.09 45.77 -13.59
C MET A 551 89.18 46.41 -12.72
N LYS A 552 89.28 46.02 -11.45
CA LYS A 552 90.29 46.53 -10.50
C LYS A 552 91.72 46.09 -10.83
N ARG A 553 91.90 45.01 -11.60
CA ARG A 553 93.19 44.61 -12.19
C ARG A 553 93.45 45.31 -13.53
N SER A 554 92.42 45.51 -14.34
CA SER A 554 92.51 46.23 -15.62
C SER A 554 92.88 47.71 -15.47
N GLN A 555 92.54 48.35 -14.34
CA GLN A 555 92.94 49.73 -14.00
C GLN A 555 94.34 49.85 -13.36
N LYS A 556 95.11 48.75 -13.30
CA LYS A 556 96.48 48.73 -12.73
C LYS A 556 97.58 48.40 -13.75
N ASN A 557 97.21 48.22 -15.01
CA ASN A 557 98.08 48.21 -16.17
C ASN A 557 97.74 49.42 -17.06
#